data_AF-A0A9D9LFF6-F1
#
_entry.id   AF-A0A9D9LFF6-F1
#
_cell.length_a   1.000
_cell.length_b   1.000
_cell.length_c   1.000
_cell.angle_alpha   90.00
_cell.angle_beta   90.00
_cell.angle_gamma   90.00
#
_symmetry.space_group_name_H-M   'P 1'
#
loop_
_entity.id
_entity.type
_entity.pdbx_description
1 polymer ?
#
loop_
_entity_poly.entity_id
_entity_poly.type
_entity_poly.pdbx_seq_one_letter_code
_entity_poly.pdbx_strand_id
1 'polypeptide(L)'
;MRTARPLAALLCAAGFLVLLLPSMSTSQTAVESALAAYGEENVKGYMQPFADLFGANLNSGYYRTAAVPVAGFHFEFDIIVMGAMVGDAEKKFNATAPSGFTPATFESATIFGDEGNEVTDSPTRLTYRGADGVFNTTMMPMATPQIKVGSLYGTEFL
;
A
#
# COMPACT_ATOMS: atom_id res chain seq x y z
N MET A 1 42.82 -10.17 -33.69
CA MET A 1 42.12 -9.42 -32.61
C MET A 1 40.63 -9.40 -32.90
N ARG A 2 39.88 -10.40 -32.43
CA ARG A 2 38.40 -10.43 -32.46
C ARG A 2 37.94 -11.13 -31.18
N THR A 3 36.72 -10.81 -30.73
CA THR A 3 35.96 -11.39 -29.60
C THR A 3 36.21 -10.82 -28.19
N ALA A 4 35.88 -9.55 -27.95
CA ALA A 4 35.66 -9.02 -26.58
C ALA A 4 34.26 -8.40 -26.36
N ARG A 5 33.44 -8.31 -27.41
CA ARG A 5 32.14 -7.60 -27.39
C ARG A 5 30.95 -8.34 -26.73
N PRO A 6 30.80 -9.68 -26.75
CA PRO A 6 29.60 -10.30 -26.18
C PRO A 6 29.65 -10.39 -24.64
N LEU A 7 30.86 -10.39 -24.05
CA LEU A 7 31.04 -10.50 -22.60
C LEU A 7 30.57 -9.24 -21.85
N ALA A 8 30.84 -8.06 -22.41
CA ALA A 8 30.41 -6.78 -21.84
C ALA A 8 28.89 -6.58 -21.91
N ALA A 9 28.25 -7.05 -22.99
CA ALA A 9 26.80 -7.01 -23.14
C ALA A 9 26.09 -7.99 -22.17
N LEU A 10 26.66 -9.18 -21.96
CA LEU A 10 26.15 -10.15 -20.97
C LEU A 10 26.30 -9.62 -19.53
N LEU A 11 27.41 -8.95 -19.21
CA LEU A 11 27.63 -8.34 -17.90
C LEU A 11 26.69 -7.15 -17.63
N CYS A 12 26.36 -6.35 -18.65
CA CYS A 12 25.37 -5.27 -18.52
C CYS A 12 23.95 -5.82 -18.36
N ALA A 13 23.57 -6.88 -19.10
CA ALA A 13 22.27 -7.54 -18.95
C ALA A 13 22.12 -8.24 -17.59
N ALA A 14 23.19 -8.87 -17.08
CA ALA A 14 23.21 -9.46 -15.75
C ALA A 14 23.15 -8.40 -14.63
N GLY A 15 23.83 -7.26 -14.81
CA GLY A 15 23.76 -6.14 -13.86
C GLY A 15 22.37 -5.49 -13.78
N PHE A 16 21.65 -5.40 -14.90
CA PHE A 16 20.27 -4.88 -14.94
C PHE A 16 19.26 -5.84 -14.31
N LEU A 17 19.49 -7.17 -14.41
CA LEU A 17 18.65 -8.18 -13.77
C LEU A 17 18.81 -8.21 -12.24
N VAL A 18 19.99 -7.86 -11.71
CA VAL A 18 20.23 -7.71 -10.26
C VAL A 18 19.52 -6.47 -9.69
N LEU A 19 19.30 -5.42 -10.49
CA LEU A 19 18.54 -4.22 -10.10
C LEU A 19 17.02 -4.45 -10.04
N LEU A 20 16.52 -5.56 -10.58
CA LEU A 20 15.10 -5.94 -10.56
C LEU A 20 14.74 -6.90 -9.43
N LEU A 21 15.70 -7.31 -8.60
CA LEU A 21 15.40 -8.07 -7.39
C LEU A 21 14.64 -7.15 -6.41
N PRO A 22 13.37 -7.44 -6.12
CA PRO A 22 12.64 -6.64 -5.15
C PRO A 22 13.33 -6.77 -3.80
N SER A 23 13.72 -5.64 -3.21
CA SER A 23 14.13 -5.57 -1.79
C SER A 23 12.91 -5.76 -0.88
N MET A 24 12.15 -6.85 -1.07
CA MET A 24 10.94 -7.17 -0.33
C MET A 24 11.31 -8.13 0.81
N SER A 25 11.92 -7.63 1.88
CA SER A 25 12.15 -8.47 3.07
C SER A 25 12.02 -7.74 4.40
N THR A 26 11.97 -6.40 4.44
CA THR A 26 11.87 -5.66 5.72
C THR A 26 10.45 -5.27 6.11
N SER A 27 9.56 -5.04 5.13
CA SER A 27 8.18 -4.59 5.40
C SER A 27 7.28 -5.72 5.91
N GLN A 28 7.47 -6.97 5.45
CA GLN A 28 6.66 -8.11 5.92
C GLN A 28 6.87 -8.37 7.41
N THR A 29 8.10 -8.30 7.90
CA THR A 29 8.41 -8.50 9.33
C THR A 29 7.82 -7.39 10.21
N ALA A 30 7.82 -6.13 9.76
CA ALA A 30 7.25 -5.02 10.52
C ALA A 30 5.73 -5.12 10.64
N VAL A 31 5.05 -5.46 9.53
CA VAL A 31 3.61 -5.69 9.51
C VAL A 31 3.25 -6.91 10.36
N GLU A 32 3.94 -8.04 10.18
CA GLU A 32 3.70 -9.25 10.97
C GLU A 32 3.92 -9.02 12.47
N SER A 33 4.97 -8.30 12.85
CA SER A 33 5.22 -7.94 14.26
C SER A 33 4.13 -7.02 14.80
N ALA A 34 3.63 -6.07 13.99
CA ALA A 34 2.52 -5.20 14.35
C ALA A 34 1.19 -5.97 14.46
N LEU A 35 0.96 -7.05 13.71
CA LEU A 35 -0.27 -7.85 13.80
C LEU A 35 -0.21 -8.95 14.87
N ALA A 36 0.97 -9.52 15.14
CA ALA A 36 1.13 -10.63 16.08
C ALA A 36 0.75 -10.28 17.52
N ALA A 37 0.80 -8.99 17.88
CA ALA A 37 0.45 -8.50 19.21
C ALA A 37 -1.04 -8.17 19.41
N TYR A 38 -1.89 -8.39 18.39
CA TYR A 38 -3.24 -7.82 18.31
C TYR A 38 -4.36 -8.84 18.11
N GLY A 39 -5.49 -8.61 18.78
CA GLY A 39 -6.75 -9.31 18.51
C GLY A 39 -7.40 -8.85 17.19
N GLU A 40 -8.32 -9.66 16.66
CA GLU A 40 -8.98 -9.45 15.36
C GLU A 40 -9.57 -8.05 15.18
N GLU A 41 -10.25 -7.52 16.21
CA GLU A 41 -10.85 -6.18 16.18
C GLU A 41 -9.80 -5.08 15.97
N ASN A 42 -8.64 -5.21 16.60
CA ASN A 42 -7.57 -4.23 16.48
C ASN A 42 -6.83 -4.34 15.16
N VAL A 43 -6.65 -5.56 14.64
CA VAL A 43 -6.12 -5.75 13.28
C VAL A 43 -7.02 -5.06 12.26
N LYS A 44 -8.34 -5.20 12.42
CA LYS A 44 -9.30 -4.50 11.58
C LYS A 44 -9.15 -2.99 11.71
N GLY A 45 -9.15 -2.44 12.92
CA GLY A 45 -8.98 -0.99 13.14
C GLY A 45 -7.66 -0.45 12.59
N TYR A 46 -6.57 -1.21 12.73
CA TYR A 46 -5.24 -0.86 12.22
C TYR A 46 -5.17 -0.83 10.69
N MET A 47 -5.86 -1.77 10.01
CA MET A 47 -5.85 -1.94 8.55
C MET A 47 -6.99 -1.24 7.81
N GLN A 48 -8.06 -0.86 8.50
CA GLN A 48 -9.23 -0.22 7.89
C GLN A 48 -8.86 0.99 7.01
N PRO A 49 -7.99 1.92 7.45
CA PRO A 49 -7.63 3.07 6.62
C PRO A 49 -6.93 2.69 5.31
N PHE A 50 -6.21 1.55 5.28
CA PHE A 50 -5.59 1.08 4.04
C PHE A 50 -6.66 0.63 3.04
N ALA A 51 -7.64 -0.14 3.49
CA ALA A 51 -8.75 -0.57 2.64
C ALA A 51 -9.55 0.64 2.12
N ASP A 52 -9.80 1.62 2.99
CA ASP A 52 -10.57 2.83 2.64
C ASP A 52 -9.81 3.68 1.61
N LEU A 53 -8.51 3.93 1.82
CA LEU A 53 -7.69 4.72 0.89
C LEU A 53 -7.41 4.00 -0.42
N PHE A 54 -7.26 2.66 -0.38
CA PHE A 54 -7.19 1.84 -1.59
C PHE A 54 -8.48 1.96 -2.41
N GLY A 55 -9.64 1.85 -1.75
CA GLY A 55 -10.95 2.06 -2.39
C GLY A 55 -11.13 3.47 -2.92
N ALA A 56 -10.69 4.49 -2.17
CA ALA A 56 -10.73 5.88 -2.59
C ALA A 56 -9.86 6.14 -3.82
N ASN A 57 -8.65 5.57 -3.86
CA ASN A 57 -7.78 5.60 -5.02
C ASN A 57 -8.52 5.02 -6.23
N LEU A 58 -9.03 3.78 -6.13
CA LEU A 58 -9.79 3.16 -7.21
C LEU A 58 -10.97 4.04 -7.68
N ASN A 59 -11.71 4.67 -6.77
CA ASN A 59 -12.81 5.56 -7.15
C ASN A 59 -12.34 6.83 -7.89
N SER A 60 -11.21 7.41 -7.47
CA SER A 60 -10.66 8.66 -8.02
C SER A 60 -9.96 8.50 -9.38
N GLY A 61 -9.43 7.32 -9.68
CA GLY A 61 -8.56 7.09 -10.84
C GLY A 61 -9.26 6.73 -12.17
N TYR A 62 -10.56 6.39 -12.15
CA TYR A 62 -11.27 5.94 -13.35
C TYR A 62 -11.96 7.06 -14.14
N TYR A 63 -11.54 8.32 -14.02
CA TYR A 63 -12.01 9.37 -14.94
C TYR A 63 -11.19 9.31 -16.24
N ARG A 64 -11.77 8.72 -17.29
CA ARG A 64 -11.17 8.66 -18.63
C ARG A 64 -12.06 9.32 -19.67
N THR A 65 -11.43 10.02 -20.61
CA THR A 65 -12.07 10.49 -21.83
C THR A 65 -12.48 9.29 -22.69
N ALA A 66 -13.75 9.23 -23.07
CA ALA A 66 -14.34 8.19 -23.93
C ALA A 66 -14.10 8.44 -25.44
N ALA A 67 -13.01 9.12 -25.79
CA ALA A 67 -12.71 9.43 -27.19
C ALA A 67 -12.09 8.21 -27.87
N VAL A 68 -12.95 7.35 -28.41
CA VAL A 68 -12.54 6.17 -29.17
C VAL A 68 -12.16 6.60 -30.60
N PRO A 69 -10.92 6.39 -31.06
CA PRO A 69 -10.54 6.61 -32.45
C PRO A 69 -11.41 5.74 -33.38
N VAL A 70 -12.17 6.38 -34.27
CA VAL A 70 -13.18 5.72 -35.11
C VAL A 70 -12.58 4.94 -36.29
N ALA A 71 -11.25 5.03 -36.52
CA ALA A 71 -10.59 4.38 -37.64
C ALA A 71 -9.20 3.84 -37.26
N GLY A 72 -8.96 2.56 -37.57
CA GLY A 72 -7.68 1.86 -37.41
C GLY A 72 -7.62 0.94 -36.20
N PHE A 73 -6.88 -0.17 -36.32
CA PHE A 73 -6.46 -0.96 -35.16
C PHE A 73 -5.47 -0.14 -34.34
N HIS A 74 -5.70 0.00 -33.04
CA HIS A 74 -4.80 0.69 -32.15
C HIS A 74 -4.60 -0.08 -30.84
N PHE A 75 -3.37 -0.06 -30.36
CA PHE A 75 -2.93 -0.63 -29.10
C PHE A 75 -2.40 0.52 -28.25
N GLU A 76 -2.96 0.71 -27.07
CA GLU A 76 -2.57 1.75 -26.13
C GLU A 76 -2.14 1.12 -24.81
N PHE A 77 -1.01 1.56 -24.27
CA PHE A 77 -0.53 1.19 -22.96
C PHE A 77 -0.47 2.46 -22.11
N ASP A 78 -1.32 2.50 -21.09
CA ASP A 78 -1.46 3.63 -20.20
C ASP A 78 -1.04 3.26 -18.79
N ILE A 79 -0.47 4.22 -18.06
CA ILE A 79 -0.28 4.12 -16.61
C ILE A 79 -1.13 5.21 -15.97
N ILE A 80 -2.16 4.83 -15.23
CA ILE A 80 -2.94 5.78 -14.42
C ILE A 80 -2.25 5.93 -13.08
N VAL A 81 -1.88 7.15 -12.73
CA VAL A 81 -1.39 7.48 -11.40
C VAL A 81 -2.50 8.18 -10.62
N MET A 82 -2.75 7.71 -9.41
CA MET A 82 -3.74 8.24 -8.50
C MET A 82 -3.14 8.36 -7.09
N GLY A 83 -3.76 9.19 -6.25
CA GLY A 83 -3.29 9.39 -4.88
C GLY A 83 -4.44 9.76 -3.97
N ALA A 84 -4.54 9.06 -2.84
CA ALA A 84 -5.49 9.34 -1.79
C ALA A 84 -4.77 10.03 -0.63
N MET A 85 -5.31 11.15 -0.16
CA MET A 85 -4.78 11.86 1.01
C MET A 85 -5.09 11.08 2.28
N VAL A 86 -4.09 10.89 3.13
CA VAL A 86 -4.25 10.32 4.47
C VAL A 86 -4.61 11.47 5.41
N GLY A 87 -5.87 11.53 5.87
CA GLY A 87 -6.28 12.50 6.87
C GLY A 87 -5.84 12.09 8.27
N ASP A 88 -6.03 13.00 9.24
CA ASP A 88 -5.63 12.74 10.62
C ASP A 88 -6.53 11.71 11.32
N ALA A 89 -7.77 11.54 10.87
CA ALA A 89 -8.68 10.51 11.36
C ALA A 89 -8.21 9.10 10.94
N GLU A 90 -7.54 8.99 9.80
CA GLU A 90 -7.02 7.75 9.24
C GLU A 90 -5.70 7.31 9.89
N LYS A 91 -5.08 8.17 10.71
CA LYS A 91 -3.81 7.90 11.43
C LYS A 91 -4.01 7.27 12.79
N LYS A 92 -5.21 7.37 13.36
CA LYS A 92 -5.51 6.96 14.75
C LYS A 92 -6.79 6.14 14.81
N PHE A 93 -6.82 5.15 15.70
CA PHE A 93 -8.02 4.37 15.97
C PHE A 93 -8.10 4.02 17.46
N ASN A 94 -9.30 3.67 17.94
CA ASN A 94 -9.45 3.14 19.30
C ASN A 94 -9.17 1.63 19.28
N ALA A 95 -8.08 1.23 19.93
CA ALA A 95 -7.71 -0.15 20.15
C ALA A 95 -8.35 -0.69 21.44
N THR A 96 -8.69 -1.97 21.42
CA THR A 96 -9.15 -2.76 22.56
C THR A 96 -7.94 -3.35 23.29
N ALA A 97 -7.80 -3.05 24.58
CA ALA A 97 -6.74 -3.61 25.42
C ALA A 97 -7.02 -5.10 25.74
N PRO A 98 -5.99 -5.89 26.11
CA PRO A 98 -6.19 -7.25 26.56
C PRO A 98 -7.15 -7.35 27.75
N SER A 99 -7.82 -8.50 27.90
CA SER A 99 -8.77 -8.71 28.99
C SER A 99 -8.12 -8.48 30.35
N GLY A 100 -8.79 -7.71 31.20
CA GLY A 100 -8.31 -7.34 32.53
C GLY A 100 -7.61 -5.97 32.61
N PHE A 101 -7.38 -5.29 31.48
CA PHE A 101 -6.93 -3.89 31.48
C PHE A 101 -8.09 -2.93 31.73
N THR A 102 -7.84 -1.93 32.58
CA THR A 102 -8.72 -0.77 32.78
C THR A 102 -7.91 0.52 32.57
N PRO A 103 -8.22 1.34 31.55
CA PRO A 103 -9.36 1.26 30.64
C PRO A 103 -9.26 0.12 29.60
N ALA A 104 -10.42 -0.39 29.18
CA ALA A 104 -10.51 -1.49 28.21
C ALA A 104 -10.22 -1.05 26.76
N THR A 105 -10.24 0.25 26.48
CA THR A 105 -9.92 0.82 25.17
C THR A 105 -8.98 2.01 25.33
N PHE A 106 -8.15 2.24 24.31
CA PHE A 106 -7.20 3.34 24.26
C PHE A 106 -6.93 3.73 22.79
N GLU A 107 -6.50 4.96 22.55
CA GLU A 107 -6.15 5.43 21.21
C GLU A 107 -4.80 4.83 20.77
N SER A 108 -4.69 4.28 19.57
CA SER A 108 -3.46 3.76 18.98
C SER A 108 -3.27 4.25 17.54
N ALA A 109 -2.04 4.18 17.02
CA ALA A 109 -1.74 4.50 15.64
C ALA A 109 -2.22 3.41 14.68
N THR A 110 -2.71 3.80 13.50
CA THR A 110 -3.02 2.91 12.38
C THR A 110 -1.76 2.63 11.56
N ILE A 111 -1.85 1.86 10.48
CA ILE A 111 -0.70 1.62 9.59
C ILE A 111 -0.08 2.91 8.99
N PHE A 112 -0.85 4.00 8.89
CA PHE A 112 -0.36 5.29 8.42
C PHE A 112 -0.05 6.28 9.55
N GLY A 113 -0.31 5.91 10.80
CA GLY A 113 0.00 6.74 11.96
C GLY A 113 1.50 6.78 12.28
N ASP A 114 1.82 7.52 13.34
CA ASP A 114 3.15 7.59 13.92
C ASP A 114 3.34 6.43 14.93
N GLU A 115 3.46 6.74 16.22
CA GLU A 115 3.65 5.77 17.29
C GLU A 115 2.34 5.41 17.97
N GLY A 116 2.20 4.15 18.35
CA GLY A 116 1.08 3.69 19.16
C GLY A 116 1.18 4.17 20.60
N ASN A 117 0.07 4.62 21.19
CA ASN A 117 0.08 4.99 22.61
C ASN A 117 0.12 3.74 23.51
N GLU A 118 0.43 3.98 24.77
CA GLU A 118 0.43 2.96 25.81
C GLU A 118 -0.77 3.13 26.75
N VAL A 119 -1.29 2.02 27.24
CA VAL A 119 -2.27 1.97 28.32
C VAL A 119 -1.68 1.25 29.53
N THR A 120 -1.69 1.91 30.67
CA THR A 120 -1.28 1.31 31.95
C THR A 120 -2.50 0.93 32.76
N ASP A 121 -2.58 -0.34 33.14
CA ASP A 121 -3.64 -0.85 33.98
C ASP A 121 -3.50 -0.35 35.43
N SER A 122 -4.58 0.22 35.98
CA SER A 122 -4.55 0.86 37.30
C SER A 122 -4.31 -0.14 38.46
N PRO A 123 -4.93 -1.34 38.48
CA PRO A 123 -4.68 -2.33 39.53
C PRO A 123 -3.34 -3.06 39.43
N THR A 124 -2.93 -3.51 38.23
CA THR A 124 -1.74 -4.36 38.06
C THR A 124 -0.46 -3.58 37.77
N ARG A 125 -0.58 -2.31 37.37
CA ARG A 125 0.52 -1.48 36.87
C ARG A 125 1.24 -2.08 35.65
N LEU A 126 0.59 -3.01 34.95
CA LEU A 126 1.08 -3.51 33.67
C LEU A 126 0.80 -2.48 32.58
N THR A 127 1.73 -2.33 31.65
CA THR A 127 1.57 -1.46 30.49
C THR A 127 1.45 -2.29 29.23
N TYR A 128 0.45 -1.97 28.41
CA TYR A 128 0.25 -2.53 27.08
C TYR A 128 0.46 -1.43 26.04
N ARG A 129 1.18 -1.75 24.97
CA ARG A 129 1.57 -0.77 23.94
C ARG A 129 0.86 -1.02 22.61
N GLY A 130 0.34 0.08 22.07
CA GLY A 130 -0.19 0.27 20.72
C GLY A 130 0.74 -0.23 19.61
N ALA A 131 0.19 -0.60 18.44
CA ALA A 131 0.98 -0.84 17.25
C ALA A 131 1.48 0.50 16.71
N ASP A 132 2.71 0.52 16.22
CA ASP A 132 3.23 1.66 15.48
C ASP A 132 2.75 1.60 14.03
N GLY A 133 2.65 2.76 13.39
CA GLY A 133 2.45 2.84 11.97
C GLY A 133 3.69 2.39 11.19
N VAL A 134 3.44 1.85 10.00
CA VAL A 134 4.51 1.37 9.10
C VAL A 134 4.84 2.42 8.05
N PHE A 135 3.83 3.13 7.54
CA PHE A 135 4.01 4.02 6.39
C PHE A 135 4.24 5.48 6.76
N ASN A 136 3.66 5.96 7.86
CA ASN A 136 3.76 7.35 8.33
C ASN A 136 3.80 8.39 7.19
N THR A 137 2.72 8.46 6.41
CA THR A 137 2.65 9.29 5.20
C THR A 137 1.34 10.06 5.17
N THR A 138 1.35 11.21 4.48
CA THR A 138 0.16 12.05 4.25
C THR A 138 -0.57 11.68 2.96
N MET A 139 -0.03 10.76 2.15
CA MET A 139 -0.62 10.33 0.90
C MET A 139 -0.28 8.87 0.59
N MET A 140 -1.26 8.14 0.06
CA MET A 140 -1.10 6.81 -0.50
C MET A 140 -1.16 6.88 -2.03
N PRO A 141 -0.01 6.88 -2.74
CA PRO A 141 0.00 6.83 -4.19
C PRO A 141 -0.34 5.42 -4.70
N MET A 142 -1.00 5.34 -5.86
CA MET A 142 -1.26 4.09 -6.56
C MET A 142 -1.09 4.29 -8.06
N ALA A 143 -0.49 3.32 -8.73
CA ALA A 143 -0.35 3.32 -10.18
C ALA A 143 -0.92 2.01 -10.75
N THR A 144 -1.80 2.11 -11.74
CA THR A 144 -2.40 0.95 -12.39
C THR A 144 -2.06 0.95 -13.88
N PRO A 145 -1.44 -0.13 -14.40
CA PRO A 145 -1.28 -0.28 -15.84
C PRO A 145 -2.63 -0.62 -16.47
N GLN A 146 -2.92 -0.04 -17.62
CA GLN A 146 -4.05 -0.42 -18.45
C GLN A 146 -3.58 -0.66 -19.88
N ILE A 147 -4.13 -1.69 -20.49
CA ILE A 147 -3.94 -2.00 -21.91
C ILE A 147 -5.29 -1.81 -22.57
N LYS A 148 -5.33 -1.01 -23.64
CA LYS A 148 -6.51 -0.92 -24.49
C LYS A 148 -6.22 -1.46 -25.87
N VAL A 149 -7.19 -2.17 -26.42
CA VAL A 149 -7.17 -2.63 -27.79
C VAL A 149 -8.44 -2.14 -28.47
N GLY A 150 -8.27 -1.27 -29.46
CA GLY A 150 -9.38 -0.73 -30.25
C GLY A 150 -9.46 -1.32 -31.64
N SER A 151 -10.69 -1.51 -32.13
CA SER A 151 -11.00 -2.05 -33.46
C SER A 151 -11.44 -0.97 -34.45
N LEU A 152 -11.37 -1.31 -35.74
CA LEU A 152 -11.77 -0.48 -36.88
C LEU A 152 -13.21 0.07 -36.83
N TYR A 153 -14.08 -0.46 -35.97
CA TYR A 153 -15.49 -0.06 -35.86
C TYR A 153 -15.80 0.77 -34.61
N GLY A 154 -14.80 1.43 -34.03
CA GLY A 154 -15.01 2.32 -32.88
C GLY A 154 -15.38 1.58 -31.59
N THR A 155 -14.87 0.36 -31.42
CA THR A 155 -15.02 -0.44 -30.20
C THR A 155 -13.67 -0.57 -29.50
N GLU A 156 -13.58 -0.14 -28.24
CA GLU A 156 -12.42 -0.37 -27.37
C GLU A 156 -12.73 -1.43 -26.32
N PHE A 157 -11.77 -2.32 -26.06
CA PHE A 157 -11.77 -3.23 -24.92
C PHE A 157 -10.77 -2.70 -23.88
N LEU A 158 -11.21 -2.60 -22.61
CA LEU A 158 -10.45 -2.08 -21.46
C LEU A 158 -9.85 -3.18 -20.59
#